data_AF-A0A7J8EE92-F1
#
_entry.id   AF-A0A7J8EE92-F1
#
_cell.length_a   1.000
_cell.length_b   1.000
_cell.length_c   1.000
_cell.angle_alpha   90.00
_cell.angle_beta   90.00
_cell.angle_gamma   90.00
#
_symmetry.space_group_name_H-M   'P 1'
#
loop_
_entity.id
_entity.type
_entity.pdbx_description
1 polymer ?
#
loop_
_entity_poly.entity_id
_entity_poly.type
_entity_poly.pdbx_seq_one_letter_code
_entity_poly.pdbx_strand_id
1 'polypeptide(L)'
;MASLLLQTPASQQKPILSLALKLLSFAECQKIPKSSLLLVMPVLQILSFTALDNCISIDEDVPSRQQLALKLLEMVQQESYRDNCQQLSCKLAFPITSTYGSIFTTWRILEVLREESAASDWLASVESLLPITTVIPVHVFLLLVHLLVEDKGQNLRQILKVTTELAQADSSQVPTLIPVLMFKLGRPLEPVLYINILYTLPTLGVHKVCIGQILRVIQLLGTTPQLRAVTLRLLTSLWEKQDRVYPELLRFMAMSDVPSLSVGKQVQWEKLISKAASIRDICKQRPYQHGADMLAAVSQVLNECTKPDQATPAALVLQGLHALCQAEVVCIRSTWNALSPKLSCDTRPLILKTLCELFSLVPSLTVNTDEYENFKVQVLSFLWTHTQNKDPVVANAAYQSLSHFSAEEHTVLHLPEQIRPEIHLPDEVDEDDEGDEKSMDLSISGSCYLKLLSLTSPLVLPALEEFFTSLVKQEMVNMPRGVYHLALKGGARSDHGKTVAGIPNFVLKMYETNKQPGLKPGLAGGMLFCYDVSMYQSKDGKPLNRLMASRGRSFKQTSLALVHEVHIQLSEWHRAIFLPQAWLAYMNRAYHAILQGE
;
A
#
# COMPACT_ATOMS: atom_id res chain seq x y z
N MET A 1 45.33 1.65 -5.19
CA MET A 1 45.25 0.89 -6.44
C MET A 1 43.83 0.81 -7.00
N ALA A 2 42.84 0.32 -6.25
CA ALA A 2 41.45 0.25 -6.71
C ALA A 2 40.91 1.60 -7.23
N SER A 3 41.00 2.66 -6.43
CA SER A 3 40.60 4.02 -6.87
C SER A 3 41.37 4.54 -8.09
N LEU A 4 42.65 4.16 -8.24
CA LEU A 4 43.45 4.57 -9.40
C LEU A 4 42.95 3.86 -10.65
N LEU A 5 42.71 2.55 -10.60
CA LEU A 5 42.19 1.78 -11.73
C LEU A 5 40.85 2.32 -12.24
N LEU A 6 39.95 2.76 -11.34
CA LEU A 6 38.66 3.35 -11.69
C LEU A 6 38.79 4.73 -12.36
N GLN A 7 39.78 5.53 -11.97
CA GLN A 7 39.98 6.89 -12.48
C GLN A 7 40.84 6.94 -13.75
N THR A 8 41.69 5.93 -13.97
CA THR A 8 42.63 5.93 -15.09
C THR A 8 42.01 5.46 -16.40
N PRO A 9 42.32 6.11 -17.54
CA PRO A 9 41.85 5.70 -18.86
C PRO A 9 42.41 4.33 -19.25
N ALA A 10 41.69 3.60 -20.11
CA ALA A 10 42.00 2.21 -20.49
C ALA A 10 43.45 2.02 -21.01
N SER A 11 43.99 3.01 -21.72
CA SER A 11 45.37 3.00 -22.25
C SER A 11 46.45 2.94 -21.17
N GLN A 12 46.17 3.44 -19.96
CA GLN A 12 47.13 3.53 -18.86
C GLN A 12 46.87 2.51 -17.74
N GLN A 13 45.90 1.61 -17.90
CA GLN A 13 45.59 0.60 -16.89
C GLN A 13 46.61 -0.54 -16.84
N LYS A 14 47.29 -0.86 -17.96
CA LYS A 14 48.26 -1.98 -18.04
C LYS A 14 49.40 -1.88 -17.00
N PRO A 15 50.11 -0.75 -16.83
CA PRO A 15 51.17 -0.63 -15.82
C PRO A 15 50.66 -0.75 -14.37
N ILE A 16 49.43 -0.30 -14.10
CA ILE A 16 48.84 -0.37 -12.76
C ILE A 16 48.47 -1.81 -12.42
N LEU A 17 47.92 -2.55 -13.39
CA LEU A 17 47.65 -3.99 -13.25
C LEU A 17 48.94 -4.79 -13.03
N SER A 18 50.00 -4.51 -13.79
CA SER A 18 51.28 -5.22 -13.63
C SER A 18 51.94 -4.92 -12.28
N LEU A 19 51.85 -3.68 -11.78
CA LEU A 19 52.29 -3.33 -10.43
C LEU A 19 51.46 -4.07 -9.36
N ALA A 20 50.14 -4.10 -9.51
CA ALA A 20 49.27 -4.78 -8.56
C ALA A 20 49.52 -6.29 -8.51
N LEU A 21 49.76 -6.91 -9.67
CA LEU A 21 50.18 -8.32 -9.76
C LEU A 21 51.51 -8.55 -9.04
N LYS A 22 52.54 -7.72 -9.27
CA LYS A 22 53.84 -7.84 -8.60
C LYS A 22 53.75 -7.68 -7.08
N LEU A 23 52.91 -6.76 -6.60
CA LEU A 23 52.71 -6.54 -5.17
C LEU A 23 52.02 -7.73 -4.49
N LEU A 24 51.07 -8.37 -5.18
CA LEU A 24 50.38 -9.56 -4.69
C LEU A 24 51.23 -10.82 -4.83
N SER A 25 52.04 -10.96 -5.90
CA SER A 25 52.93 -12.11 -6.09
C SER A 25 54.13 -12.08 -5.13
N PHE A 26 54.61 -10.89 -4.73
CA PHE A 26 55.63 -10.78 -3.67
C PHE A 26 55.11 -11.32 -2.31
N ALA A 27 53.79 -11.41 -2.15
CA ALA A 27 53.14 -12.02 -1.01
C ALA A 27 52.99 -13.55 -1.14
N GLU A 28 53.55 -14.23 -2.15
CA GLU A 28 53.40 -15.70 -2.30
C GLU A 28 53.92 -16.51 -1.09
N CYS A 29 54.82 -15.97 -0.27
CA CYS A 29 55.23 -16.56 1.01
C CYS A 29 54.40 -16.12 2.24
N GLN A 30 53.50 -15.14 2.11
CA GLN A 30 52.68 -14.55 3.19
C GLN A 30 51.25 -14.30 2.72
N LYS A 31 50.24 -14.92 3.36
CA LYS A 31 48.80 -14.75 3.09
C LYS A 31 48.40 -13.36 2.54
N ILE A 32 47.55 -13.35 1.50
CA ILE A 32 47.11 -12.14 0.80
C ILE A 32 46.31 -11.22 1.74
N PRO A 33 46.49 -9.89 1.72
CA PRO A 33 45.68 -8.99 2.55
C PRO A 33 44.19 -9.05 2.17
N LYS A 34 43.28 -9.13 3.15
CA LYS A 34 41.82 -9.07 2.91
C LYS A 34 41.37 -7.82 2.14
N SER A 35 42.07 -6.70 2.34
CA SER A 35 41.84 -5.45 1.60
C SER A 35 42.05 -5.57 0.09
N SER A 36 42.69 -6.64 -0.39
CA SER A 36 42.82 -6.95 -1.83
C SER A 36 41.47 -7.16 -2.51
N LEU A 37 40.41 -7.53 -1.77
CA LEU A 37 39.05 -7.67 -2.30
C LEU A 37 38.50 -6.35 -2.89
N LEU A 38 39.00 -5.19 -2.48
CA LEU A 38 38.68 -3.89 -3.11
C LEU A 38 39.08 -3.81 -4.59
N LEU A 39 39.99 -4.69 -5.05
CA LEU A 39 40.39 -4.77 -6.46
C LEU A 39 39.38 -5.53 -7.32
N VAL A 40 38.47 -6.32 -6.73
CA VAL A 40 37.52 -7.16 -7.46
C VAL A 40 36.66 -6.34 -8.41
N MET A 41 36.05 -5.25 -7.94
CA MET A 41 35.20 -4.40 -8.79
C MET A 41 35.95 -3.73 -9.95
N PRO A 42 37.07 -3.00 -9.75
CA PRO A 42 37.83 -2.43 -10.86
C PRO A 42 38.30 -3.47 -11.88
N VAL A 43 38.68 -4.66 -11.42
CA VAL A 43 39.11 -5.77 -12.29
C VAL A 43 37.94 -6.32 -13.10
N LEU A 44 36.80 -6.58 -12.46
CA LEU A 44 35.60 -7.05 -13.14
C LEU A 44 35.08 -6.03 -14.16
N GLN A 45 35.21 -4.73 -13.88
CA GLN A 45 34.90 -3.68 -14.84
C GLN A 45 35.79 -3.78 -16.08
N ILE A 46 37.10 -3.97 -15.90
CA ILE A 46 38.04 -4.15 -17.03
C ILE A 46 37.67 -5.37 -17.88
N LEU A 47 37.21 -6.44 -17.24
CA LEU A 47 36.78 -7.67 -17.92
C LEU A 47 35.42 -7.53 -18.62
N SER A 48 34.50 -6.74 -18.07
CA SER A 48 33.16 -6.53 -18.64
C SER A 48 33.13 -5.54 -19.81
N PHE A 49 34.09 -4.61 -19.88
CA PHE A 49 34.23 -3.69 -21.01
C PHE A 49 34.92 -4.41 -22.19
N THR A 50 34.12 -5.15 -22.98
CA THR A 50 34.50 -5.59 -24.33
C THR A 50 34.19 -4.49 -25.34
N ALA A 51 34.89 -3.36 -25.26
CA ALA A 51 34.89 -2.39 -26.35
C ALA A 51 36.04 -2.76 -27.29
N LEU A 52 35.70 -3.25 -28.49
CA LEU A 52 36.28 -2.98 -29.82
C LEU A 52 37.81 -2.85 -30.04
N ASP A 53 38.67 -3.00 -29.03
CA ASP A 53 40.12 -2.74 -29.10
C ASP A 53 40.95 -3.96 -29.49
N ASN A 54 40.35 -5.16 -29.52
CA ASN A 54 41.05 -6.36 -29.99
C ASN A 54 41.28 -6.36 -31.51
N CYS A 55 40.88 -5.32 -32.24
CA CYS A 55 41.11 -5.20 -33.68
C CYS A 55 42.36 -4.38 -34.06
N ILE A 56 43.14 -3.82 -33.11
CA ILE A 56 44.25 -2.92 -33.47
C ILE A 56 45.63 -3.30 -32.90
N SER A 57 45.76 -4.15 -31.88
CA SER A 57 47.10 -4.53 -31.39
C SER A 57 47.58 -5.88 -31.93
N ILE A 58 48.26 -5.85 -33.08
CA ILE A 58 49.23 -6.86 -33.50
C ILE A 58 50.50 -6.61 -32.68
N ASP A 59 50.63 -7.26 -31.53
CA ASP A 59 51.89 -7.40 -30.80
C ASP A 59 51.76 -8.64 -29.91
N GLU A 60 52.35 -9.76 -30.34
CA GLU A 60 52.08 -11.10 -29.79
C GLU A 60 52.77 -11.42 -28.45
N ASP A 61 53.65 -10.56 -27.93
CA ASP A 61 54.46 -10.89 -26.74
C ASP A 61 54.05 -10.19 -25.42
N VAL A 62 53.15 -9.21 -25.45
CA VAL A 62 52.77 -8.45 -24.23
C VAL A 62 51.40 -8.90 -23.72
N PRO A 63 51.27 -9.35 -22.45
CA PRO A 63 49.99 -9.79 -21.92
C PRO A 63 48.94 -8.69 -22.03
N SER A 64 47.78 -9.05 -22.57
CA SER A 64 46.69 -8.09 -22.79
C SER A 64 46.19 -7.54 -21.45
N ARG A 65 45.58 -6.34 -21.48
CA ARG A 65 44.98 -5.72 -20.29
C ARG A 65 44.00 -6.67 -19.59
N GLN A 66 43.23 -7.44 -20.38
CA GLN A 66 42.27 -8.42 -19.90
C GLN A 66 42.95 -9.65 -19.28
N GLN A 67 44.03 -10.16 -19.88
CA GLN A 67 44.79 -11.28 -19.30
C GLN A 67 45.41 -10.90 -17.96
N LEU A 68 45.96 -9.69 -17.82
CA LEU A 68 46.48 -9.18 -16.54
C LEU A 68 45.37 -9.05 -15.50
N ALA A 69 44.19 -8.55 -15.90
CA ALA A 69 43.03 -8.46 -15.03
C ALA A 69 42.52 -9.84 -14.59
N LEU A 70 42.46 -10.83 -15.48
CA LEU A 70 42.09 -12.21 -15.15
C LEU A 70 43.05 -12.83 -14.14
N LYS A 71 44.37 -12.74 -14.39
CA LYS A 71 45.40 -13.23 -13.46
C LYS A 71 45.27 -12.57 -12.09
N LEU A 72 44.99 -11.27 -12.05
CA LEU A 72 44.83 -10.56 -10.79
C LEU A 72 43.58 -11.03 -10.04
N LEU A 73 42.48 -11.24 -10.76
CA LEU A 73 41.26 -11.79 -10.19
C LEU A 73 41.54 -13.17 -9.60
N GLU A 74 42.14 -14.08 -10.37
CA GLU A 74 42.50 -15.44 -9.91
C GLU A 74 43.33 -15.42 -8.62
N MET A 75 44.34 -14.55 -8.52
CA MET A 75 45.12 -14.41 -7.28
C MET A 75 44.28 -13.90 -6.11
N VAL A 76 43.46 -12.86 -6.32
CA VAL A 76 42.60 -12.30 -5.27
C VAL A 76 41.54 -13.29 -4.82
N GLN A 77 41.13 -14.23 -5.67
CA GLN A 77 40.16 -15.27 -5.34
C GLN A 77 40.72 -16.41 -4.47
N GLN A 78 42.04 -16.57 -4.36
CA GLN A 78 42.63 -17.62 -3.53
C GLN A 78 42.33 -17.31 -2.05
N GLU A 79 41.67 -18.25 -1.35
CA GLU A 79 41.13 -18.07 0.02
C GLU A 79 42.20 -17.92 1.13
N SER A 80 43.46 -17.67 0.78
CA SER A 80 44.59 -17.56 1.71
C SER A 80 44.73 -16.14 2.25
N TYR A 81 43.72 -15.63 2.95
CA TYR A 81 43.76 -14.26 3.48
C TYR A 81 44.45 -14.13 4.85
N ARG A 82 45.18 -13.03 5.05
CA ARG A 82 45.79 -12.67 6.35
C ARG A 82 44.77 -11.89 7.18
N ASP A 83 44.36 -12.45 8.33
CA ASP A 83 43.51 -11.75 9.30
C ASP A 83 44.26 -10.66 10.05
N ASN A 84 45.55 -10.88 10.31
CA ASN A 84 46.35 -9.94 11.10
C ASN A 84 46.97 -8.86 10.21
N CYS A 85 46.35 -7.68 10.18
CA CYS A 85 47.09 -6.47 9.87
C CYS A 85 47.93 -6.16 11.11
N GLN A 86 49.22 -6.49 11.09
CA GLN A 86 50.16 -5.85 12.00
C GLN A 86 49.98 -4.34 11.84
N GLN A 87 49.77 -3.63 12.94
CA GLN A 87 49.64 -2.17 13.00
C GLN A 87 50.85 -1.51 12.32
N LEU A 88 50.77 -1.31 11.01
CA LEU A 88 51.68 -0.44 10.29
C LEU A 88 51.15 0.97 10.56
N SER A 89 51.77 1.65 11.53
CA SER A 89 51.50 3.04 11.86
C SER A 89 52.01 3.97 10.76
N CYS A 90 51.47 3.87 9.54
CA CYS A 90 51.71 4.84 8.47
C CYS A 90 50.79 6.06 8.67
N LYS A 91 50.85 6.66 9.86
CA LYS A 91 50.21 7.95 10.12
C LYS A 91 51.19 9.02 9.64
N LEU A 92 51.00 9.54 8.43
CA LEU A 92 51.78 10.69 7.99
C LEU A 92 51.39 11.87 8.89
N ALA A 93 52.40 12.54 9.47
CA ALA A 93 52.19 13.68 10.37
C ALA A 93 51.46 14.85 9.68
N PHE A 94 51.47 14.89 8.35
CA PHE A 94 50.77 15.85 7.53
C PHE A 94 50.06 15.13 6.36
N PRO A 95 48.74 15.27 6.19
CA PRO A 95 48.07 14.78 4.99
C PRO A 95 48.42 15.72 3.83
N ILE A 96 49.41 15.32 3.02
CA ILE A 96 50.00 16.16 1.97
C ILE A 96 49.00 16.44 0.82
N THR A 97 47.92 15.66 0.70
CA THR A 97 46.88 15.83 -0.33
C THR A 97 45.49 15.33 0.14
N SER A 98 44.42 15.85 -0.47
CA SER A 98 43.04 15.39 -0.27
C SER A 98 42.84 13.91 -0.62
N THR A 99 43.62 13.39 -1.57
CA THR A 99 43.63 11.98 -1.97
C THR A 99 44.21 11.07 -0.87
N TYR A 100 45.28 11.48 -0.18
CA TYR A 100 45.80 10.73 0.96
C TYR A 100 44.77 10.66 2.09
N GLY A 101 44.11 11.78 2.40
CA GLY A 101 43.04 11.82 3.40
C GLY A 101 41.93 10.81 3.12
N SER A 102 41.44 10.80 1.88
CA SER A 102 40.39 9.86 1.44
C SER A 102 40.84 8.39 1.50
N ILE A 103 42.07 8.08 1.08
CA ILE A 103 42.60 6.72 1.12
C ILE A 103 42.79 6.25 2.57
N PHE A 104 43.31 7.13 3.43
CA PHE A 104 43.54 6.81 4.84
C PHE A 104 42.23 6.60 5.59
N THR A 105 41.22 7.44 5.38
CA THR A 105 39.88 7.25 5.99
C THR A 105 39.23 5.96 5.50
N THR A 106 39.28 5.69 4.19
CA THR A 106 38.77 4.44 3.61
C THR A 106 39.43 3.22 4.25
N TRP A 107 40.76 3.27 4.42
CA TRP A 107 41.50 2.18 5.06
C TRP A 107 41.11 1.99 6.53
N ARG A 108 40.93 3.08 7.29
CA ARG A 108 40.46 3.01 8.69
C ARG A 108 39.04 2.46 8.80
N ILE A 109 38.13 2.89 7.93
CA ILE A 109 36.77 2.36 7.89
C ILE A 109 36.82 0.86 7.56
N LEU A 110 37.64 0.44 6.60
CA LEU A 110 37.83 -0.97 6.25
C LEU A 110 38.33 -1.83 7.43
N GLU A 111 39.19 -1.29 8.31
CA GLU A 111 39.63 -2.00 9.52
C GLU A 111 38.46 -2.23 10.49
N VAL A 112 37.57 -1.25 10.65
CA VAL A 112 36.43 -1.30 11.57
C VAL A 112 35.27 -2.13 11.01
N LEU A 113 35.03 -2.09 9.70
CA LEU A 113 33.97 -2.84 9.00
C LEU A 113 34.15 -4.37 9.06
N ARG A 114 35.25 -4.86 9.64
CA ARG A 114 35.43 -6.28 9.95
C ARG A 114 34.48 -6.78 11.03
N GLU A 115 34.02 -5.88 11.90
CA GLU A 115 33.01 -6.18 12.90
C GLU A 115 31.62 -6.11 12.27
N GLU A 116 30.82 -7.16 12.44
CA GLU A 116 29.51 -7.30 11.79
C GLU A 116 28.53 -6.20 12.21
N SER A 117 28.54 -5.78 13.48
CA SER A 117 27.72 -4.68 13.99
C SER A 117 28.16 -3.33 13.41
N ALA A 118 29.45 -3.11 13.27
CA ALA A 118 29.95 -1.87 12.67
C ALA A 118 29.59 -1.79 11.17
N ALA A 119 29.55 -2.94 10.47
CA ALA A 119 29.12 -3.00 9.09
C ALA A 119 27.62 -2.69 8.93
N SER A 120 26.75 -3.22 9.79
CA SER A 120 25.30 -2.91 9.74
C SER A 120 25.00 -1.46 10.12
N ASP A 121 25.67 -0.92 11.13
CA ASP A 121 25.55 0.50 11.54
C ASP A 121 26.04 1.45 10.45
N TRP A 122 27.16 1.10 9.79
CA TRP A 122 27.67 1.86 8.65
C TRP A 122 26.71 1.81 7.47
N LEU A 123 26.14 0.64 7.14
CA LEU A 123 25.15 0.51 6.07
C LEU A 123 23.89 1.33 6.36
N ALA A 124 23.38 1.31 7.59
CA ALA A 124 22.23 2.13 8.00
C ALA A 124 22.54 3.64 7.91
N SER A 125 23.76 4.03 8.27
CA SER A 125 24.23 5.41 8.13
C SER A 125 24.28 5.84 6.67
N VAL A 126 24.84 5.01 5.78
CA VAL A 126 24.87 5.27 4.33
C VAL A 126 23.44 5.36 3.79
N GLU A 127 22.56 4.42 4.13
CA GLU A 127 21.14 4.40 3.73
C GLU A 127 20.45 5.74 4.07
N SER A 128 20.65 6.24 5.29
CA SER A 128 20.04 7.51 5.71
C SER A 128 20.56 8.76 4.98
N LEU A 129 21.78 8.71 4.45
CA LEU A 129 22.44 9.84 3.78
C LEU A 129 22.19 9.86 2.26
N LEU A 130 21.89 8.71 1.65
CA LEU A 130 21.67 8.59 0.20
C LEU A 130 20.61 9.57 -0.37
N PRO A 131 19.45 9.81 0.29
CA PRO A 131 18.46 10.75 -0.22
C PRO A 131 18.93 12.21 -0.30
N ILE A 132 19.97 12.56 0.45
CA ILE A 132 20.46 13.94 0.61
C ILE A 132 21.69 14.19 -0.28
N THR A 133 22.45 13.15 -0.60
CA THR A 133 23.70 13.27 -1.35
C THR A 133 23.49 13.38 -2.86
N THR A 134 24.14 14.36 -3.49
CA THR A 134 24.11 14.56 -4.95
C THR A 134 25.21 13.82 -5.71
N VAL A 135 26.34 13.55 -5.04
CA VAL A 135 27.49 12.83 -5.61
C VAL A 135 27.98 11.82 -4.59
N ILE A 136 28.08 10.57 -5.02
CA ILE A 136 28.51 9.46 -4.16
C ILE A 136 30.02 9.32 -4.27
N PRO A 137 30.77 9.42 -3.16
CA PRO A 137 32.22 9.27 -3.21
C PRO A 137 32.63 7.85 -3.61
N VAL A 138 33.62 7.74 -4.49
CA VAL A 138 34.15 6.46 -5.02
C VAL A 138 34.54 5.48 -3.90
N HIS A 139 35.03 5.98 -2.77
CA HIS A 139 35.41 5.12 -1.65
C HIS A 139 34.22 4.47 -0.94
N VAL A 140 33.07 5.17 -0.83
CA VAL A 140 31.83 4.59 -0.26
C VAL A 140 31.38 3.41 -1.13
N PHE A 141 31.43 3.60 -2.45
CA PHE A 141 31.11 2.55 -3.41
C PHE A 141 32.06 1.34 -3.29
N LEU A 142 33.37 1.59 -3.23
CA LEU A 142 34.38 0.53 -3.08
C LEU A 142 34.18 -0.26 -1.78
N LEU A 143 33.85 0.41 -0.67
CA LEU A 143 33.56 -0.23 0.62
C LEU A 143 32.27 -1.07 0.56
N LEU A 144 31.22 -0.56 -0.08
CA LEU A 144 29.98 -1.32 -0.28
C LEU A 144 30.22 -2.60 -1.11
N VAL A 145 30.98 -2.50 -2.20
CA VAL A 145 31.31 -3.67 -3.02
C VAL A 145 32.21 -4.65 -2.26
N HIS A 146 33.13 -4.15 -1.43
CA HIS A 146 33.93 -5.01 -0.58
C HIS A 146 33.04 -5.82 0.37
N LEU A 147 32.10 -5.18 1.06
CA LEU A 147 31.11 -5.86 1.91
C LEU A 147 30.28 -6.87 1.12
N LEU A 148 29.81 -6.51 -0.08
CA LEU A 148 29.05 -7.41 -0.95
C LEU A 148 29.84 -8.67 -1.33
N VAL A 149 31.13 -8.53 -1.60
CA VAL A 149 32.01 -9.66 -1.94
C VAL A 149 32.34 -10.51 -0.72
N GLU A 150 32.64 -9.90 0.43
CA GLU A 150 33.05 -10.60 1.66
C GLU A 150 31.89 -11.27 2.40
N ASP A 151 30.71 -10.65 2.45
CA ASP A 151 29.62 -11.08 3.33
C ASP A 151 29.16 -12.52 3.04
N LYS A 152 29.05 -13.35 4.08
CA LYS A 152 28.66 -14.76 3.94
C LYS A 152 27.16 -15.00 4.02
N GLY A 153 26.35 -13.95 4.21
CA GLY A 153 24.89 -14.02 4.12
C GLY A 153 24.12 -13.21 5.15
N GLN A 154 24.73 -12.88 6.30
CA GLN A 154 24.02 -12.24 7.41
C GLN A 154 23.57 -10.81 7.07
N ASN A 155 24.46 -10.01 6.48
CA ASN A 155 24.17 -8.62 6.12
C ASN A 155 23.78 -8.46 4.64
N LEU A 156 23.81 -9.53 3.83
CA LEU A 156 23.60 -9.46 2.39
C LEU A 156 22.32 -8.75 1.98
N ARG A 157 21.20 -8.96 2.68
CA ARG A 157 19.93 -8.28 2.36
C ARG A 157 20.04 -6.76 2.51
N GLN A 158 20.67 -6.29 3.58
CA GLN A 158 20.89 -4.86 3.83
C GLN A 158 21.88 -4.30 2.81
N ILE A 159 22.97 -5.03 2.52
CA ILE A 159 23.95 -4.64 1.49
C ILE A 159 23.27 -4.49 0.12
N LEU A 160 22.44 -5.46 -0.29
CA LEU A 160 21.71 -5.42 -1.55
C LEU A 160 20.73 -4.25 -1.58
N LYS A 161 20.01 -3.98 -0.48
CA LYS A 161 19.12 -2.81 -0.37
C LYS A 161 19.89 -1.51 -0.60
N VAL A 162 20.97 -1.26 0.16
CA VAL A 162 21.82 -0.08 0.00
C VAL A 162 22.41 0.00 -1.41
N THR A 163 22.76 -1.14 -2.02
CA THR A 163 23.23 -1.21 -3.41
C THR A 163 22.17 -0.72 -4.40
N THR A 164 20.90 -1.07 -4.19
CA THR A 164 19.80 -0.60 -5.06
C THR A 164 19.53 0.88 -4.93
N GLU A 165 19.58 1.43 -3.71
CA GLU A 165 19.37 2.85 -3.46
C GLU A 165 20.54 3.68 -3.99
N LEU A 166 21.77 3.18 -3.82
CA LEU A 166 22.96 3.78 -4.38
C LEU A 166 22.90 3.81 -5.92
N ALA A 167 22.44 2.72 -6.54
CA ALA A 167 22.24 2.64 -7.98
C ALA A 167 21.17 3.62 -8.51
N GLN A 168 20.18 3.96 -7.69
CA GLN A 168 19.17 4.97 -8.02
C GLN A 168 19.75 6.39 -7.90
N ALA A 169 20.58 6.64 -6.89
CA ALA A 169 21.22 7.94 -6.67
C ALA A 169 22.34 8.24 -7.67
N ASP A 170 23.16 7.24 -8.04
CA ASP A 170 24.19 7.36 -9.08
C ASP A 170 24.10 6.21 -10.11
N SER A 171 23.27 6.44 -11.13
CA SER A 171 23.04 5.47 -12.20
C SER A 171 24.28 5.16 -13.06
N SER A 172 25.33 5.99 -13.00
CA SER A 172 26.56 5.78 -13.78
C SER A 172 27.36 4.57 -13.30
N GLN A 173 27.20 4.18 -12.03
CA GLN A 173 27.93 3.07 -11.43
C GLN A 173 27.28 1.71 -11.68
N VAL A 174 26.02 1.67 -12.12
CA VAL A 174 25.27 0.41 -12.30
C VAL A 174 25.96 -0.61 -13.23
N PRO A 175 26.58 -0.24 -14.37
CA PRO A 175 27.31 -1.19 -15.21
C PRO A 175 28.44 -1.91 -14.48
N THR A 176 28.98 -1.31 -13.40
CA THR A 176 30.05 -1.91 -12.59
C THR A 176 29.50 -2.86 -11.53
N LEU A 177 28.27 -2.65 -11.05
CA LEU A 177 27.61 -3.51 -10.05
C LEU A 177 27.19 -4.86 -10.63
N ILE A 178 26.75 -4.90 -11.89
CA ILE A 178 26.24 -6.12 -12.52
C ILE A 178 27.30 -7.24 -12.52
N PRO A 179 28.55 -7.01 -13.00
CA PRO A 179 29.61 -8.01 -12.90
C PRO A 179 29.92 -8.46 -11.47
N VAL A 180 29.83 -7.57 -10.49
CA VAL A 180 30.08 -7.88 -9.07
C VAL A 180 28.99 -8.81 -8.52
N LEU A 181 27.72 -8.54 -8.83
CA LEU A 181 26.62 -9.44 -8.47
C LEU A 181 26.75 -10.80 -9.15
N MET A 182 27.16 -10.83 -10.42
CA MET A 182 27.42 -12.09 -11.13
C MET A 182 28.57 -12.87 -10.50
N PHE A 183 29.64 -12.17 -10.12
CA PHE A 183 30.75 -12.76 -9.38
C PHE A 183 30.29 -13.36 -8.05
N LYS A 184 29.39 -12.67 -7.32
CA LYS A 184 28.83 -13.17 -6.06
C LYS A 184 27.95 -14.40 -6.26
N LEU A 185 27.13 -14.44 -7.33
CA LEU A 185 26.35 -15.63 -7.71
C LEU A 185 27.24 -16.84 -8.07
N GLY A 186 28.48 -16.62 -8.50
CA GLY A 186 29.45 -17.69 -8.75
C GLY A 186 30.04 -18.33 -7.49
N ARG A 187 29.72 -17.82 -6.29
CA ARG A 187 30.23 -18.30 -5.00
C ARG A 187 29.19 -19.16 -4.28
N PRO A 188 29.61 -20.10 -3.40
CA PRO A 188 28.68 -20.90 -2.62
C PRO A 188 27.91 -20.01 -1.64
N LEU A 189 26.58 -20.04 -1.73
CA LEU A 189 25.66 -19.29 -0.88
C LEU A 189 24.47 -20.16 -0.49
N GLU A 190 23.72 -19.74 0.52
CA GLU A 190 22.42 -20.35 0.81
C GLU A 190 21.41 -20.07 -0.32
N PRO A 191 20.49 -21.01 -0.63
CA PRO A 191 19.48 -20.87 -1.69
C PRO A 191 18.70 -19.54 -1.66
N VAL A 192 18.33 -19.08 -0.46
CA VAL A 192 17.58 -17.83 -0.26
C VAL A 192 18.40 -16.60 -0.67
N LEU A 193 19.72 -16.64 -0.50
CA LEU A 193 20.61 -15.53 -0.84
C LEU A 193 20.81 -15.39 -2.34
N TYR A 194 20.86 -16.51 -3.08
CA TYR A 194 20.84 -16.48 -4.54
C TYR A 194 19.60 -15.76 -5.08
N ILE A 195 18.43 -16.07 -4.51
CA ILE A 195 17.17 -15.41 -4.88
C ILE A 195 17.26 -13.90 -4.61
N ASN A 196 17.75 -13.47 -3.44
CA ASN A 196 17.88 -12.05 -3.14
C ASN A 196 18.74 -11.33 -4.17
N ILE A 197 19.91 -11.89 -4.53
CA ILE A 197 20.80 -11.31 -5.55
C ILE A 197 20.12 -11.25 -6.92
N LEU A 198 19.44 -12.33 -7.32
CA LEU A 198 18.75 -12.39 -8.61
C LEU A 198 17.63 -11.34 -8.72
N TYR A 199 16.82 -11.17 -7.67
CA TYR A 199 15.75 -10.18 -7.63
C TYR A 199 16.26 -8.74 -7.44
N THR A 200 17.52 -8.54 -7.04
CA THR A 200 18.17 -7.23 -7.11
C THR A 200 18.43 -6.79 -8.56
N LEU A 201 18.70 -7.70 -9.51
CA LEU A 201 19.09 -7.32 -10.88
C LEU A 201 18.05 -6.45 -11.60
N PRO A 202 16.75 -6.77 -11.61
CA PRO A 202 15.74 -5.92 -12.25
C PRO A 202 15.66 -4.52 -11.64
N THR A 203 15.90 -4.38 -10.33
CA THR A 203 15.84 -3.09 -9.63
C THR A 203 16.97 -2.13 -10.05
N LEU A 204 18.07 -2.67 -10.57
CA LEU A 204 19.17 -1.89 -11.14
C LEU A 204 18.85 -1.34 -12.54
N GLY A 205 17.75 -1.78 -13.16
CA GLY A 205 17.29 -1.37 -14.50
C GLY A 205 16.77 0.07 -14.61
N VAL A 206 17.23 1.00 -13.78
CA VAL A 206 16.75 2.40 -13.78
C VAL A 206 17.25 3.15 -15.01
N HIS A 207 18.48 2.88 -15.46
CA HIS A 207 19.11 3.60 -16.56
C HIS A 207 19.16 2.80 -17.87
N LYS A 208 19.03 3.51 -19.00
CA LYS A 208 18.89 2.94 -20.35
C LYS A 208 20.08 2.06 -20.76
N VAL A 209 21.28 2.40 -20.31
CA VAL A 209 22.55 1.77 -20.71
C VAL A 209 22.71 0.37 -20.09
N CYS A 210 22.14 0.13 -18.91
CA CYS A 210 22.36 -1.09 -18.14
C CYS A 210 21.42 -2.23 -18.54
N ILE A 211 20.30 -1.89 -19.19
CA ILE A 211 19.23 -2.84 -19.52
C ILE A 211 19.74 -3.97 -20.42
N GLY A 212 20.59 -3.67 -21.41
CA GLY A 212 21.14 -4.71 -22.29
C GLY A 212 21.98 -5.74 -21.53
N GLN A 213 22.77 -5.29 -20.54
CA GLN A 213 23.57 -6.18 -19.70
C GLN A 213 22.68 -7.03 -18.77
N ILE A 214 21.71 -6.40 -18.10
CA ILE A 214 20.77 -7.09 -17.20
C ILE A 214 19.94 -8.11 -17.98
N LEU A 215 19.41 -7.72 -19.13
CA LEU A 215 18.61 -8.58 -20.00
C LEU A 215 19.42 -9.81 -20.46
N ARG A 216 20.67 -9.63 -20.88
CA ARG A 216 21.55 -10.74 -21.29
C ARG A 216 21.80 -11.73 -20.15
N VAL A 217 22.02 -11.22 -18.93
CA VAL A 217 22.18 -12.06 -17.72
C VAL A 217 20.91 -12.87 -17.46
N ILE A 218 19.74 -12.21 -17.46
CA ILE A 218 18.46 -12.87 -17.19
C ILE A 218 18.15 -13.93 -18.27
N GLN A 219 18.40 -13.62 -19.54
CA GLN A 219 18.22 -14.55 -20.66
C GLN A 219 19.17 -15.76 -20.58
N LEU A 220 20.40 -15.57 -20.12
CA LEU A 220 21.36 -16.66 -19.90
C LEU A 220 20.82 -17.65 -18.85
N LEU A 221 20.22 -17.17 -17.76
CA LEU A 221 19.56 -18.03 -16.76
C LEU A 221 18.42 -18.83 -17.39
N GLY A 222 17.67 -18.23 -18.32
CA GLY A 222 16.54 -18.85 -19.03
C GLY A 222 16.92 -20.02 -19.95
N THR A 223 18.20 -20.16 -20.29
CA THR A 223 18.69 -21.32 -21.04
C THR A 223 18.55 -22.62 -20.23
N THR A 224 18.58 -22.51 -18.90
CA THR A 224 18.43 -23.65 -17.99
C THR A 224 16.94 -23.91 -17.73
N PRO A 225 16.42 -25.12 -18.02
CA PRO A 225 14.98 -25.40 -18.00
C PRO A 225 14.32 -25.22 -16.62
N GLN A 226 15.06 -25.50 -15.54
CA GLN A 226 14.60 -25.37 -14.15
C GLN A 226 14.48 -23.89 -13.71
N LEU A 227 15.31 -23.00 -14.29
CA LEU A 227 15.30 -21.58 -13.93
C LEU A 227 14.33 -20.76 -14.78
N ARG A 228 13.68 -21.34 -15.79
CA ARG A 228 12.77 -20.60 -16.69
C ARG A 228 11.64 -19.88 -15.98
N ALA A 229 11.08 -20.48 -14.92
CA ALA A 229 10.04 -19.83 -14.13
C ALA A 229 10.57 -18.57 -13.43
N VAL A 230 11.76 -18.67 -12.83
CA VAL A 230 12.46 -17.53 -12.20
C VAL A 230 12.82 -16.48 -13.26
N THR A 231 13.38 -16.89 -14.39
CA THR A 231 13.71 -16.00 -15.51
C THR A 231 12.49 -15.21 -15.98
N LEU A 232 11.34 -15.87 -16.14
CA LEU A 232 10.12 -15.19 -16.56
C LEU A 232 9.71 -14.11 -15.55
N ARG A 233 9.75 -14.42 -14.25
CA ARG A 233 9.47 -13.44 -13.19
C ARG A 233 10.47 -12.29 -13.17
N LEU A 234 11.75 -12.56 -13.33
CA LEU A 234 12.79 -11.53 -13.41
C LEU A 234 12.62 -10.62 -14.65
N LEU A 235 12.24 -11.18 -15.80
CA LEU A 235 11.91 -10.40 -16.99
C LEU A 235 10.69 -9.51 -16.76
N THR A 236 9.65 -10.02 -16.08
CA THR A 236 8.47 -9.22 -15.71
C THR A 236 8.87 -8.06 -14.78
N SER A 237 9.64 -8.33 -13.73
CA SER A 237 10.11 -7.25 -12.82
C SER A 237 11.01 -6.24 -13.52
N LEU A 238 11.79 -6.64 -14.53
CA LEU A 238 12.60 -5.70 -15.32
C LEU A 238 11.73 -4.86 -16.25
N TRP A 239 10.73 -5.48 -16.88
CA TRP A 239 9.75 -4.78 -17.71
C TRP A 239 8.95 -3.73 -16.93
N GLU A 240 8.55 -4.02 -15.68
CA GLU A 240 7.88 -3.05 -14.80
C GLU A 240 8.68 -1.74 -14.64
N LYS A 241 10.02 -1.84 -14.63
CA LYS A 241 10.92 -0.68 -14.59
C LYS A 241 11.14 -0.05 -15.97
N GLN A 242 11.21 -0.87 -17.02
CA GLN A 242 11.58 -0.45 -18.37
C GLN A 242 10.76 -1.17 -19.45
N ASP A 243 9.78 -0.47 -19.99
CA ASP A 243 8.80 -1.02 -20.94
C ASP A 243 9.42 -1.61 -22.22
N ARG A 244 10.59 -1.12 -22.64
CA ARG A 244 11.31 -1.62 -23.83
C ARG A 244 11.64 -3.12 -23.80
N VAL A 245 11.58 -3.74 -22.62
CA VAL A 245 11.83 -5.17 -22.42
C VAL A 245 10.60 -6.02 -22.79
N TYR A 246 9.43 -5.40 -22.97
CA TYR A 246 8.17 -6.08 -23.26
C TYR A 246 8.25 -7.07 -24.44
N PRO A 247 8.85 -6.74 -25.60
CA PRO A 247 8.93 -7.70 -26.71
C PRO A 247 9.70 -8.99 -26.35
N GLU A 248 10.76 -8.86 -25.55
CA GLU A 248 11.53 -10.02 -25.08
C GLU A 248 10.78 -10.84 -24.05
N LEU A 249 10.01 -10.17 -23.18
CA LEU A 249 9.12 -10.83 -22.23
C LEU A 249 8.04 -11.64 -22.96
N LEU A 250 7.36 -11.03 -23.94
CA LEU A 250 6.32 -11.70 -24.73
C LEU A 250 6.89 -12.89 -25.50
N ARG A 251 8.06 -12.73 -26.13
CA ARG A 251 8.76 -13.83 -26.82
C ARG A 251 9.07 -14.97 -25.87
N PHE A 252 9.58 -14.69 -24.66
CA PHE A 252 9.91 -15.72 -23.67
C PHE A 252 8.66 -16.44 -23.14
N MET A 253 7.55 -15.72 -22.92
CA MET A 253 6.27 -16.30 -22.54
C MET A 253 5.72 -17.24 -23.62
N ALA A 254 5.73 -16.83 -24.90
CA ALA A 254 5.24 -17.65 -26.00
C ALA A 254 6.08 -18.94 -26.18
N MET A 255 7.39 -18.87 -25.95
CA MET A 255 8.26 -20.07 -25.98
C MET A 255 7.98 -21.04 -24.83
N SER A 256 7.28 -20.63 -23.77
CA SER A 256 6.92 -21.48 -22.63
C SER A 256 5.77 -22.44 -22.92
N ASP A 257 5.00 -22.18 -23.99
CA ASP A 257 3.82 -22.97 -24.37
C ASP A 257 4.15 -24.30 -25.05
N VAL A 258 5.40 -24.49 -25.48
CA VAL A 258 5.84 -25.75 -26.09
C VAL A 258 6.10 -26.78 -24.99
N PRO A 259 5.30 -27.87 -24.90
CA PRO A 259 5.49 -28.89 -23.87
C PRO A 259 6.82 -29.60 -24.11
N SER A 260 7.82 -29.35 -23.27
CA SER A 260 9.06 -30.12 -23.30
C SER A 260 8.80 -31.48 -22.65
N LEU A 261 8.75 -32.53 -23.47
CA LEU A 261 8.52 -33.94 -23.07
C LEU A 261 9.50 -34.46 -22.00
N SER A 262 10.63 -33.76 -21.78
CA SER A 262 11.70 -34.15 -20.87
C SER A 262 11.67 -33.51 -19.48
N VAL A 263 10.69 -32.63 -19.19
CA VAL A 263 10.69 -31.84 -17.94
C VAL A 263 9.66 -32.37 -16.95
N GLY A 264 10.10 -32.63 -15.71
CA GLY A 264 9.27 -33.15 -14.62
C GLY A 264 8.06 -32.26 -14.30
N LYS A 265 6.99 -32.90 -13.81
CA LYS A 265 5.68 -32.28 -13.51
C LYS A 265 5.83 -30.98 -12.69
N GLN A 266 6.63 -30.96 -11.62
CA GLN A 266 6.85 -29.77 -10.76
C GLN A 266 7.37 -28.54 -11.52
N VAL A 267 8.37 -28.72 -12.39
CA VAL A 267 8.95 -27.60 -13.16
C VAL A 267 7.95 -27.06 -14.18
N GLN A 268 7.05 -27.90 -14.72
CA GLN A 268 5.96 -27.43 -15.57
C GLN A 268 4.95 -26.59 -14.77
N TRP A 269 4.65 -26.96 -13.53
CA TRP A 269 3.80 -26.18 -12.63
C TRP A 269 4.37 -24.81 -12.29
N GLU A 270 5.65 -24.76 -11.92
CA GLU A 270 6.33 -23.49 -11.63
C GLU A 270 6.31 -22.55 -12.84
N LYS A 271 6.51 -23.10 -14.05
CA LYS A 271 6.39 -22.34 -15.30
C LYS A 271 4.98 -21.79 -15.48
N LEU A 272 3.95 -22.61 -15.33
CA LEU A 272 2.55 -22.19 -15.50
C LEU A 272 2.14 -21.12 -14.48
N ILE A 273 2.51 -21.28 -13.21
CA ILE A 273 2.26 -20.28 -12.16
C ILE A 273 3.01 -18.98 -12.49
N SER A 274 4.27 -19.06 -12.91
CA SER A 274 5.05 -17.86 -13.27
C SER A 274 4.44 -17.13 -14.47
N LYS A 275 3.96 -17.86 -15.48
CA LYS A 275 3.26 -17.30 -16.65
C LYS A 275 1.98 -16.59 -16.22
N ALA A 276 1.14 -17.25 -15.43
CA ALA A 276 -0.10 -16.66 -14.94
C ALA A 276 0.14 -15.41 -14.06
N ALA A 277 1.16 -15.45 -13.17
CA ALA A 277 1.55 -14.29 -12.37
C ALA A 277 2.06 -13.14 -13.25
N SER A 278 2.85 -13.44 -14.28
CA SER A 278 3.36 -12.43 -15.21
C SER A 278 2.24 -11.79 -16.04
N ILE A 279 1.28 -12.58 -16.54
CA ILE A 279 0.09 -12.07 -17.21
C ILE A 279 -0.69 -11.12 -16.29
N ARG A 280 -0.95 -11.53 -15.04
CA ARG A 280 -1.62 -10.70 -14.05
C ARG A 280 -0.93 -9.35 -13.85
N ASP A 281 0.38 -9.38 -13.68
CA ASP A 281 1.18 -8.17 -13.41
C ASP A 281 1.22 -7.25 -14.64
N ILE A 282 1.28 -7.81 -15.86
CA ILE A 282 1.16 -7.03 -17.10
C ILE A 282 -0.18 -6.28 -17.16
N CYS A 283 -1.28 -7.01 -16.92
CA CYS A 283 -2.63 -6.43 -16.91
C CYS A 283 -2.80 -5.34 -15.83
N LYS A 284 -2.18 -5.50 -14.66
CA LYS A 284 -2.26 -4.52 -13.57
C LYS A 284 -1.41 -3.28 -13.81
N GLN A 285 -0.19 -3.44 -14.30
CA GLN A 285 0.77 -2.35 -14.38
C GLN A 285 0.52 -1.43 -15.58
N ARG A 286 0.14 -1.99 -16.74
CA ARG A 286 -0.09 -1.23 -17.98
C ARG A 286 -1.30 -1.75 -18.77
N PRO A 287 -2.52 -1.62 -18.22
CA PRO A 287 -3.74 -2.16 -18.82
C PRO A 287 -3.98 -1.64 -20.25
N TYR A 288 -3.82 -0.34 -20.49
CA TYR A 288 -4.11 0.27 -21.80
C TYR A 288 -3.10 -0.06 -22.91
N GLN A 289 -1.83 -0.33 -22.56
CA GLN A 289 -0.77 -0.55 -23.54
C GLN A 289 -0.66 -2.01 -23.94
N HIS A 290 -0.70 -2.91 -22.96
CA HIS A 290 -0.37 -4.33 -23.15
C HIS A 290 -1.48 -5.28 -22.67
N GLY A 291 -2.55 -4.76 -22.07
CA GLY A 291 -3.61 -5.57 -21.50
C GLY A 291 -4.41 -6.36 -22.53
N ALA A 292 -4.72 -5.76 -23.69
CA ALA A 292 -5.45 -6.42 -24.77
C ALA A 292 -4.68 -7.63 -25.33
N ASP A 293 -3.36 -7.51 -25.47
CA ASP A 293 -2.47 -8.59 -25.94
C ASP A 293 -2.53 -9.82 -25.02
N MET A 294 -2.83 -9.62 -23.73
CA MET A 294 -2.87 -10.70 -22.75
C MET A 294 -4.16 -11.53 -22.81
N LEU A 295 -5.22 -11.07 -23.48
CA LEU A 295 -6.52 -11.76 -23.47
C LEU A 295 -6.47 -13.18 -24.04
N ALA A 296 -5.69 -13.39 -25.10
CA ALA A 296 -5.48 -14.72 -25.66
C ALA A 296 -4.79 -15.65 -24.65
N ALA A 297 -3.75 -15.16 -23.96
CA ALA A 297 -3.01 -15.91 -22.97
C ALA A 297 -3.85 -16.20 -21.72
N VAL A 298 -4.69 -15.25 -21.28
CA VAL A 298 -5.67 -15.45 -20.20
C VAL A 298 -6.63 -16.58 -20.55
N SER A 299 -7.26 -16.51 -21.73
CA SER A 299 -8.20 -17.55 -22.19
C SER A 299 -7.53 -18.92 -22.27
N GLN A 300 -6.30 -18.97 -22.81
CA GLN A 300 -5.51 -20.20 -22.86
C GLN A 300 -5.30 -20.81 -21.46
N VAL A 301 -4.82 -20.02 -20.49
CA VAL A 301 -4.58 -20.52 -19.13
C VAL A 301 -5.86 -21.02 -18.47
N LEU A 302 -6.98 -20.30 -18.63
CA LEU A 302 -8.28 -20.74 -18.09
C LEU A 302 -8.77 -22.05 -18.72
N ASN A 303 -8.50 -22.26 -20.01
CA ASN A 303 -8.86 -23.49 -20.72
C ASN A 303 -7.99 -24.69 -20.31
N GLU A 304 -6.72 -24.45 -19.99
CA GLU A 304 -5.77 -25.49 -19.58
C GLU A 304 -5.88 -25.85 -18.08
N CYS A 305 -6.35 -24.90 -17.25
CA CYS A 305 -6.35 -24.99 -15.79
C CYS A 305 -7.70 -25.43 -15.20
N THR A 306 -8.18 -26.62 -15.54
CA THR A 306 -9.49 -27.15 -15.09
C THR A 306 -9.41 -28.02 -13.83
N LYS A 307 -8.23 -28.53 -13.49
CA LYS A 307 -8.07 -29.45 -12.35
C LYS A 307 -8.06 -28.73 -11.00
N PRO A 308 -8.36 -29.42 -9.88
CA PRO A 308 -8.35 -28.81 -8.54
C PRO A 308 -6.97 -28.27 -8.14
N ASP A 309 -5.88 -28.94 -8.55
CA ASP A 309 -4.49 -28.50 -8.33
C ASP A 309 -4.09 -27.28 -9.19
N GLN A 310 -4.90 -26.90 -10.19
CA GLN A 310 -4.68 -25.79 -11.12
C GLN A 310 -5.43 -24.51 -10.74
N ALA A 311 -6.01 -24.44 -9.55
CA ALA A 311 -6.77 -23.26 -9.14
C ALA A 311 -5.91 -21.98 -9.10
N THR A 312 -4.65 -22.07 -8.67
CA THR A 312 -3.78 -20.89 -8.49
C THR A 312 -3.46 -20.17 -9.81
N PRO A 313 -2.97 -20.82 -10.88
CA PRO A 313 -2.78 -20.14 -12.18
C PRO A 313 -4.07 -19.52 -12.73
N ALA A 314 -5.20 -20.23 -12.65
CA ALA A 314 -6.49 -19.72 -13.11
C ALA A 314 -6.94 -18.47 -12.31
N ALA A 315 -6.81 -18.50 -10.98
CA ALA A 315 -7.10 -17.35 -10.13
C ALA A 315 -6.21 -16.13 -10.45
N LEU A 316 -4.92 -16.34 -10.73
CA LEU A 316 -3.99 -15.27 -11.09
C LEU A 316 -4.40 -14.57 -12.40
N VAL A 317 -4.77 -15.31 -13.44
CA VAL A 317 -5.23 -14.68 -14.69
C VAL A 317 -6.61 -14.03 -14.55
N LEU A 318 -7.50 -14.55 -13.69
CA LEU A 318 -8.75 -13.87 -13.32
C LEU A 318 -8.50 -12.54 -12.60
N GLN A 319 -7.50 -12.46 -11.72
CA GLN A 319 -7.07 -11.19 -11.13
C GLN A 319 -6.50 -10.22 -12.18
N GLY A 320 -5.90 -10.74 -13.25
CA GLY A 320 -5.51 -9.96 -14.41
C GLY A 320 -6.73 -9.39 -15.13
N LEU A 321 -7.75 -10.21 -15.40
CA LEU A 321 -9.02 -9.77 -16.00
C LEU A 321 -9.76 -8.75 -15.14
N HIS A 322 -9.78 -8.94 -13.83
CA HIS A 322 -10.30 -7.95 -12.89
C HIS A 322 -9.64 -6.59 -13.12
N ALA A 323 -8.30 -6.54 -13.19
CA ALA A 323 -7.58 -5.29 -13.42
C ALA A 323 -7.91 -4.66 -14.79
N LEU A 324 -8.09 -5.47 -15.83
CA LEU A 324 -8.50 -4.98 -17.16
C LEU A 324 -9.93 -4.44 -17.17
N CYS A 325 -10.86 -5.08 -16.45
CA CYS A 325 -12.23 -4.61 -16.30
C CYS A 325 -12.29 -3.32 -15.47
N GLN A 326 -11.52 -3.25 -14.39
CA GLN A 326 -11.40 -2.06 -13.53
C GLN A 326 -10.81 -0.86 -14.28
N ALA A 327 -9.88 -1.10 -15.20
CA ALA A 327 -9.30 -0.07 -16.07
C ALA A 327 -10.17 0.23 -17.31
N GLU A 328 -11.35 -0.40 -17.44
CA GLU A 328 -12.28 -0.25 -18.57
C GLU A 328 -11.68 -0.61 -19.94
N VAL A 329 -10.59 -1.39 -19.96
CA VAL A 329 -9.99 -1.89 -21.22
C VAL A 329 -10.86 -2.99 -21.83
N VAL A 330 -11.61 -3.71 -20.99
CA VAL A 330 -12.48 -4.82 -21.40
C VAL A 330 -13.82 -4.71 -20.70
N CYS A 331 -14.90 -4.96 -21.43
CA CYS A 331 -16.25 -4.96 -20.88
C CYS A 331 -16.52 -6.22 -20.04
N ILE A 332 -16.78 -6.03 -18.73
CA ILE A 332 -17.05 -7.12 -17.78
C ILE A 332 -18.19 -8.04 -18.22
N ARG A 333 -19.26 -7.48 -18.81
CA ARG A 333 -20.43 -8.26 -19.27
C ARG A 333 -20.05 -9.18 -20.42
N SER A 334 -19.37 -8.66 -21.44
CA SER A 334 -18.92 -9.46 -22.59
C SER A 334 -17.90 -10.52 -22.17
N THR A 335 -16.99 -10.16 -21.26
CA THR A 335 -16.04 -11.12 -20.67
C THR A 335 -16.74 -12.23 -19.91
N TRP A 336 -17.70 -11.90 -19.06
CA TRP A 336 -18.47 -12.90 -18.32
C TRP A 336 -19.27 -13.79 -19.27
N ASN A 337 -19.94 -13.24 -20.28
CA ASN A 337 -20.67 -14.06 -21.26
C ASN A 337 -19.76 -15.07 -21.98
N ALA A 338 -18.51 -14.70 -22.26
CA ALA A 338 -17.53 -15.61 -22.86
C ALA A 338 -17.00 -16.69 -21.88
N LEU A 339 -16.90 -16.37 -20.59
CA LEU A 339 -16.32 -17.26 -19.57
C LEU A 339 -17.35 -18.09 -18.78
N SER A 340 -18.58 -17.59 -18.67
CA SER A 340 -19.69 -18.17 -17.90
C SER A 340 -19.95 -19.64 -18.22
N PRO A 341 -19.93 -20.10 -19.50
CA PRO A 341 -20.15 -21.52 -19.81
C PRO A 341 -19.18 -22.48 -19.11
N LYS A 342 -18.01 -22.00 -18.68
CA LYS A 342 -16.98 -22.80 -18.01
C LYS A 342 -16.88 -22.52 -16.53
N LEU A 343 -17.00 -21.25 -16.14
CA LEU A 343 -16.74 -20.81 -14.77
C LEU A 343 -18.00 -20.78 -13.89
N SER A 344 -19.21 -20.76 -14.46
CA SER A 344 -20.46 -20.75 -13.67
C SER A 344 -20.63 -21.99 -12.80
N CYS A 345 -20.16 -23.14 -13.26
CA CYS A 345 -20.22 -24.41 -12.54
C CYS A 345 -18.93 -24.74 -11.76
N ASP A 346 -17.98 -23.80 -11.66
CA ASP A 346 -16.74 -24.04 -10.91
C ASP A 346 -17.01 -24.13 -9.41
N THR A 347 -16.42 -25.11 -8.74
CA THR A 347 -16.61 -25.35 -7.30
C THR A 347 -15.36 -25.04 -6.49
N ARG A 348 -14.25 -24.68 -7.14
CA ARG A 348 -12.96 -24.45 -6.50
C ARG A 348 -13.01 -23.15 -5.70
N PRO A 349 -12.73 -23.16 -4.37
CA PRO A 349 -12.88 -21.98 -3.52
C PRO A 349 -12.09 -20.76 -3.98
N LEU A 350 -10.84 -20.97 -4.43
CA LEU A 350 -9.99 -19.87 -4.88
C LEU A 350 -10.54 -19.18 -6.14
N ILE A 351 -11.16 -19.93 -7.05
CA ILE A 351 -11.77 -19.38 -8.27
C ILE A 351 -13.03 -18.61 -7.92
N LEU A 352 -13.93 -19.21 -7.13
CA LEU A 352 -15.15 -18.56 -6.66
C LEU A 352 -14.85 -17.26 -5.91
N LYS A 353 -13.81 -17.26 -5.06
CA LYS A 353 -13.32 -16.06 -4.39
C LYS A 353 -12.95 -14.97 -5.41
N THR A 354 -12.13 -15.29 -6.41
CA THR A 354 -11.72 -14.32 -7.43
C THR A 354 -12.86 -13.86 -8.35
N LEU A 355 -13.88 -14.70 -8.58
CA LEU A 355 -15.08 -14.32 -9.31
C LEU A 355 -15.95 -13.35 -8.50
N CYS A 356 -16.09 -13.56 -7.19
CA CYS A 356 -16.76 -12.59 -6.32
C CYS A 356 -16.03 -11.24 -6.40
N GLU A 357 -14.70 -11.24 -6.24
CA GLU A 357 -13.86 -10.04 -6.39
C GLU A 357 -14.03 -9.39 -7.78
N LEU A 358 -14.13 -10.16 -8.87
CA LEU A 358 -14.40 -9.63 -10.21
C LEU A 358 -15.76 -8.90 -10.27
N PHE A 359 -16.78 -9.49 -9.66
CA PHE A 359 -18.14 -8.96 -9.67
C PHE A 359 -18.35 -7.76 -8.75
N SER A 360 -17.47 -7.53 -7.78
CA SER A 360 -17.51 -6.32 -6.96
C SER A 360 -17.27 -5.03 -7.78
N LEU A 361 -16.75 -5.15 -9.01
CA LEU A 361 -16.57 -4.02 -9.93
C LEU A 361 -17.87 -3.58 -10.61
N VAL A 362 -18.90 -4.43 -10.68
CA VAL A 362 -20.14 -4.16 -11.44
C VAL A 362 -20.82 -2.85 -11.00
N PRO A 363 -20.99 -2.54 -9.71
CA PRO A 363 -21.58 -1.27 -9.28
C PRO A 363 -20.79 -0.04 -9.75
N SER A 364 -19.46 -0.16 -9.90
CA SER A 364 -18.57 0.97 -10.20
C SER A 364 -18.50 1.37 -11.67
N LEU A 365 -18.87 0.47 -12.60
CA LEU A 365 -18.73 0.70 -14.04
C LEU A 365 -19.94 1.42 -14.67
N THR A 366 -21.00 1.68 -13.89
CA THR A 366 -22.24 2.45 -14.20
C THR A 366 -22.55 2.59 -15.70
N VAL A 367 -22.99 1.50 -16.34
CA VAL A 367 -23.45 1.50 -17.74
C VAL A 367 -24.98 1.52 -17.78
N ASN A 368 -25.57 2.65 -18.15
CA ASN A 368 -27.03 2.86 -18.18
C ASN A 368 -27.68 2.15 -19.39
N THR A 369 -27.79 0.83 -19.34
CA THR A 369 -28.48 0.01 -20.35
C THR A 369 -29.28 -1.10 -19.67
N ASP A 370 -30.47 -1.42 -20.18
CA ASP A 370 -31.34 -2.46 -19.60
C ASP A 370 -30.65 -3.83 -19.54
N GLU A 371 -29.83 -4.14 -20.55
CA GLU A 371 -29.01 -5.35 -20.57
C GLU A 371 -27.98 -5.41 -19.43
N TYR A 372 -27.46 -4.25 -19.01
CA TYR A 372 -26.50 -4.18 -17.90
C TYR A 372 -27.20 -4.29 -16.55
N GLU A 373 -28.38 -3.70 -16.40
CA GLU A 373 -29.20 -3.89 -15.19
C GLU A 373 -29.61 -5.35 -15.02
N ASN A 374 -30.03 -6.03 -16.10
CA ASN A 374 -30.30 -7.46 -16.08
C ASN A 374 -29.06 -8.28 -15.67
N PHE A 375 -27.88 -7.91 -16.16
CA PHE A 375 -26.61 -8.53 -15.77
C PHE A 375 -26.29 -8.29 -14.28
N LYS A 376 -26.56 -7.09 -13.77
CA LYS A 376 -26.37 -6.73 -12.35
C LYS A 376 -27.24 -7.58 -11.42
N VAL A 377 -28.50 -7.82 -11.79
CA VAL A 377 -29.40 -8.73 -11.05
C VAL A 377 -28.87 -10.17 -11.03
N GLN A 378 -28.32 -10.66 -12.15
CA GLN A 378 -27.68 -11.99 -12.22
C GLN A 378 -26.44 -12.09 -11.33
N VAL A 379 -25.64 -11.02 -11.27
CA VAL A 379 -24.46 -10.95 -10.42
C VAL A 379 -24.85 -10.93 -8.94
N LEU A 380 -25.88 -10.15 -8.57
CA LEU A 380 -26.40 -10.13 -7.21
C LEU A 380 -26.90 -11.51 -6.77
N SER A 381 -27.67 -12.22 -7.60
CA SER A 381 -28.14 -13.56 -7.26
C SER A 381 -26.98 -14.55 -7.10
N PHE A 382 -25.94 -14.45 -7.94
CA PHE A 382 -24.72 -15.22 -7.81
C PHE A 382 -24.01 -14.96 -6.47
N LEU A 383 -23.77 -13.69 -6.13
CA LEU A 383 -23.09 -13.31 -4.89
C LEU A 383 -23.87 -13.77 -3.65
N TRP A 384 -25.19 -13.54 -3.62
CA TRP A 384 -26.04 -13.98 -2.52
C TRP A 384 -26.05 -15.52 -2.36
N THR A 385 -26.07 -16.26 -3.46
CA THR A 385 -25.95 -17.74 -3.41
C THR A 385 -24.63 -18.16 -2.75
N HIS A 386 -23.53 -17.46 -3.06
CA HIS A 386 -22.21 -17.78 -2.51
C HIS A 386 -21.98 -17.31 -1.06
N THR A 387 -22.83 -16.45 -0.50
CA THR A 387 -22.80 -16.14 0.94
C THR A 387 -23.11 -17.36 1.82
N GLN A 388 -23.87 -18.34 1.31
CA GLN A 388 -24.23 -19.58 2.00
C GLN A 388 -23.22 -20.72 1.76
N ASN A 389 -22.08 -20.44 1.11
CA ASN A 389 -21.10 -21.47 0.81
C ASN A 389 -20.46 -22.03 2.10
N LYS A 390 -20.18 -23.34 2.11
CA LYS A 390 -19.54 -24.03 3.24
C LYS A 390 -18.11 -23.54 3.47
N ASP A 391 -17.43 -23.10 2.41
CA ASP A 391 -16.07 -22.56 2.52
C ASP A 391 -16.11 -21.07 2.96
N PRO A 392 -15.53 -20.73 4.13
CA PRO A 392 -15.54 -19.36 4.64
C PRO A 392 -14.79 -18.38 3.72
N VAL A 393 -13.82 -18.82 2.91
CA VAL A 393 -13.09 -17.93 2.00
C VAL A 393 -14.02 -17.38 0.92
N VAL A 394 -14.92 -18.21 0.40
CA VAL A 394 -15.88 -17.82 -0.63
C VAL A 394 -16.99 -16.95 -0.03
N ALA A 395 -17.55 -17.38 1.12
CA ALA A 395 -18.60 -16.62 1.79
C ALA A 395 -18.13 -15.23 2.21
N ASN A 396 -16.90 -15.10 2.73
CA ASN A 396 -16.29 -13.81 3.04
C ASN A 396 -16.17 -12.93 1.79
N ALA A 397 -15.60 -13.45 0.70
CA ALA A 397 -15.45 -12.68 -0.53
C ALA A 397 -16.81 -12.26 -1.13
N ALA A 398 -17.84 -13.09 -1.01
CA ALA A 398 -19.19 -12.76 -1.46
C ALA A 398 -19.78 -11.57 -0.67
N TYR A 399 -19.72 -11.59 0.66
CA TYR A 399 -20.18 -10.45 1.49
C TYR A 399 -19.38 -9.17 1.25
N GLN A 400 -18.06 -9.28 1.12
CA GLN A 400 -17.22 -8.14 0.76
C GLN A 400 -17.63 -7.56 -0.60
N SER A 401 -17.91 -8.41 -1.58
CA SER A 401 -18.34 -7.98 -2.91
C SER A 401 -19.72 -7.31 -2.87
N LEU A 402 -20.66 -7.87 -2.09
CA LEU A 402 -21.97 -7.26 -1.85
C LEU A 402 -21.90 -5.88 -1.19
N SER A 403 -20.88 -5.61 -0.37
CA SER A 403 -20.71 -4.31 0.28
C SER A 403 -20.50 -3.14 -0.68
N HIS A 404 -20.10 -3.42 -1.92
CA HIS A 404 -19.92 -2.40 -2.96
C HIS A 404 -21.22 -2.02 -3.69
N PHE A 405 -22.27 -2.82 -3.57
CA PHE A 405 -23.58 -2.56 -4.19
C PHE A 405 -24.35 -1.54 -3.34
N SER A 406 -25.27 -0.81 -3.98
CA SER A 406 -26.11 0.14 -3.26
C SER A 406 -27.26 -0.57 -2.54
N ALA A 407 -27.73 -0.01 -1.42
CA ALA A 407 -28.82 -0.58 -0.63
C ALA A 407 -30.11 -0.78 -1.46
N GLU A 408 -30.36 0.10 -2.43
CA GLU A 408 -31.54 0.08 -3.31
C GLU A 408 -31.50 -1.07 -4.31
N GLU A 409 -30.33 -1.63 -4.59
CA GLU A 409 -30.15 -2.74 -5.55
C GLU A 409 -30.46 -4.10 -4.94
N HIS A 410 -30.45 -4.21 -3.61
CA HIS A 410 -30.73 -5.47 -2.93
C HIS A 410 -32.24 -5.69 -2.81
N THR A 411 -32.75 -6.69 -3.53
CA THR A 411 -34.16 -7.09 -3.44
C THR A 411 -34.37 -8.27 -2.48
N VAL A 412 -35.57 -8.35 -1.90
CA VAL A 412 -36.01 -9.49 -1.07
C VAL A 412 -35.87 -10.83 -1.79
N LEU A 413 -35.94 -10.84 -3.13
CA LEU A 413 -35.81 -12.07 -3.93
C LEU A 413 -34.40 -12.66 -3.90
N HIS A 414 -33.38 -11.85 -3.58
CA HIS A 414 -31.99 -12.29 -3.51
C HIS A 414 -31.62 -12.90 -2.15
N LEU A 415 -32.42 -12.66 -1.12
CA LEU A 415 -32.13 -13.18 0.21
C LEU A 415 -32.27 -14.72 0.27
N PRO A 416 -31.50 -15.38 1.15
CA PRO A 416 -31.72 -16.78 1.50
C PRO A 416 -33.19 -17.06 1.83
N GLU A 417 -33.72 -18.19 1.34
CA GLU A 417 -35.13 -18.59 1.58
C GLU A 417 -35.49 -18.62 3.07
N GLN A 418 -34.53 -18.96 3.95
CA GLN A 418 -34.74 -19.03 5.40
C GLN A 418 -34.99 -17.66 6.05
N ILE A 419 -34.70 -16.57 5.35
CA ILE A 419 -34.72 -15.19 5.88
C ILE A 419 -35.77 -14.33 5.17
N ARG A 420 -36.25 -14.80 4.01
CA ARG A 420 -37.22 -14.09 3.20
C ARG A 420 -38.49 -13.85 4.01
N PRO A 421 -38.98 -12.60 4.13
CA PRO A 421 -40.27 -12.33 4.74
C PRO A 421 -41.36 -13.07 3.97
N GLU A 422 -42.38 -13.56 4.68
CA GLU A 422 -43.58 -14.15 4.06
C GLU A 422 -44.23 -13.06 3.21
N ILE A 423 -44.15 -13.22 1.89
CA ILE A 423 -44.85 -12.34 0.95
C ILE A 423 -46.31 -12.79 1.01
N HIS A 424 -47.17 -11.99 1.65
CA HIS A 424 -48.61 -12.14 1.49
C HIS A 424 -48.94 -11.85 0.02
N LEU A 425 -49.11 -12.90 -0.78
CA LEU A 425 -49.86 -12.82 -2.02
C LEU A 425 -51.28 -12.37 -1.63
N PRO A 426 -51.82 -11.28 -2.20
CA PRO A 426 -53.22 -10.99 -2.02
C PRO A 426 -54.01 -12.16 -2.59
N ASP A 427 -54.75 -12.87 -1.73
CA ASP A 427 -55.72 -13.87 -2.15
C ASP A 427 -56.76 -13.20 -3.08
N GLU A 428 -57.18 -13.94 -4.10
CA GLU A 428 -58.12 -13.57 -5.16
C GLU A 428 -59.37 -12.79 -4.67
N VAL A 429 -59.45 -11.49 -4.97
CA VAL A 429 -60.67 -10.65 -5.11
C VAL A 429 -60.21 -9.22 -5.52
N ASP A 430 -60.69 -8.50 -6.54
CA ASP A 430 -61.85 -8.60 -7.44
C ASP A 430 -61.41 -8.10 -8.84
N GLU A 431 -62.00 -8.66 -9.90
CA GLU A 431 -61.84 -8.20 -11.29
C GLU A 431 -62.53 -6.83 -11.50
N ASP A 432 -62.02 -5.73 -10.95
CA ASP A 432 -62.54 -4.37 -11.25
C ASP A 432 -61.61 -3.22 -10.79
N ASP A 433 -60.29 -3.35 -10.98
CA ASP A 433 -59.36 -2.20 -10.86
C ASP A 433 -58.34 -2.23 -12.01
N GLU A 434 -58.78 -1.82 -13.20
CA GLU A 434 -57.87 -1.45 -14.28
C GLU A 434 -57.12 -0.17 -13.91
N GLY A 435 -55.82 -0.28 -13.64
CA GLY A 435 -54.90 0.83 -13.92
C GLY A 435 -53.88 1.26 -12.89
N ASP A 436 -53.52 0.44 -11.89
CA ASP A 436 -52.27 0.64 -11.14
C ASP A 436 -51.60 -0.72 -10.90
N GLU A 437 -50.62 -1.08 -11.74
CA GLU A 437 -49.59 -2.06 -11.34
C GLU A 437 -48.89 -1.49 -10.10
N LYS A 438 -49.42 -1.79 -8.91
CA LYS A 438 -48.74 -1.53 -7.64
C LYS A 438 -47.46 -2.36 -7.67
N SER A 439 -46.37 -1.75 -8.11
CA SER A 439 -45.04 -2.31 -8.01
C SER A 439 -44.85 -2.78 -6.57
N MET A 440 -44.76 -4.10 -6.37
CA MET A 440 -44.52 -4.65 -5.05
C MET A 440 -43.22 -4.05 -4.52
N ASP A 441 -43.27 -3.48 -3.31
CA ASP A 441 -42.08 -2.96 -2.66
C ASP A 441 -41.18 -4.15 -2.29
N LEU A 442 -40.16 -4.40 -3.11
CA LEU A 442 -39.19 -5.47 -2.93
C LEU A 442 -38.02 -5.05 -2.02
N SER A 443 -38.15 -3.93 -1.30
CA SER A 443 -37.13 -3.45 -0.37
C SER A 443 -36.95 -4.38 0.84
N ILE A 444 -35.70 -4.51 1.30
CA ILE A 444 -35.35 -5.39 2.41
C ILE A 444 -35.51 -4.62 3.72
N SER A 445 -36.41 -5.09 4.59
CA SER A 445 -36.50 -4.58 5.97
C SER A 445 -35.20 -4.85 6.73
N GLY A 446 -34.70 -3.87 7.50
CA GLY A 446 -33.50 -4.01 8.33
C GLY A 446 -33.53 -5.22 9.28
N SER A 447 -34.72 -5.62 9.73
CA SER A 447 -34.93 -6.82 10.56
C SER A 447 -34.52 -8.13 9.86
N CYS A 448 -34.60 -8.18 8.53
CA CYS A 448 -34.20 -9.34 7.75
C CYS A 448 -32.67 -9.50 7.76
N TYR A 449 -31.92 -8.39 7.70
CA TYR A 449 -30.46 -8.44 7.82
C TYR A 449 -30.00 -8.96 9.18
N LEU A 450 -30.71 -8.63 10.26
CA LEU A 450 -30.37 -9.15 11.60
C LEU A 450 -30.52 -10.66 11.72
N LYS A 451 -31.43 -11.28 10.96
CA LYS A 451 -31.57 -12.74 10.93
C LYS A 451 -30.36 -13.43 10.28
N LEU A 452 -29.62 -12.75 9.38
CA LEU A 452 -28.38 -13.29 8.82
C LEU A 452 -27.34 -13.58 9.91
N LEU A 453 -27.24 -12.73 10.95
CA LEU A 453 -26.29 -12.95 12.06
C LEU A 453 -26.48 -14.30 12.74
N SER A 454 -27.72 -14.80 12.81
CA SER A 454 -28.01 -16.10 13.42
C SER A 454 -27.66 -17.30 12.54
N LEU A 455 -27.52 -17.08 11.23
CA LEU A 455 -27.28 -18.12 10.23
C LEU A 455 -25.82 -18.15 9.73
N THR A 456 -25.09 -17.04 9.90
CA THR A 456 -23.72 -16.89 9.43
C THR A 456 -22.70 -17.48 10.43
N SER A 457 -21.73 -18.23 9.92
CA SER A 457 -20.63 -18.80 10.71
C SER A 457 -19.74 -17.71 11.32
N PRO A 458 -19.17 -17.91 12.54
CA PRO A 458 -18.28 -16.94 13.18
C PRO A 458 -17.08 -16.48 12.33
N LEU A 459 -16.57 -17.35 11.45
CA LEU A 459 -15.44 -17.05 10.56
C LEU A 459 -15.78 -16.08 9.41
N VAL A 460 -17.08 -15.84 9.16
CA VAL A 460 -17.60 -14.98 8.09
C VAL A 460 -18.14 -13.66 8.62
N LEU A 461 -18.29 -13.54 9.96
CA LEU A 461 -18.78 -12.33 10.62
C LEU A 461 -18.00 -11.05 10.27
N PRO A 462 -16.65 -11.06 10.12
CA PRO A 462 -15.94 -9.83 9.74
C PRO A 462 -16.37 -9.26 8.38
N ALA A 463 -16.60 -10.12 7.38
CA ALA A 463 -17.09 -9.67 6.08
C ALA A 463 -18.57 -9.24 6.13
N LEU A 464 -19.37 -9.90 6.96
CA LEU A 464 -20.77 -9.49 7.21
C LEU A 464 -20.84 -8.12 7.91
N GLU A 465 -19.94 -7.86 8.86
CA GLU A 465 -19.78 -6.56 9.51
C GLU A 465 -19.43 -5.48 8.48
N GLU A 466 -18.49 -5.76 7.58
CA GLU A 466 -18.12 -4.84 6.50
C GLU A 466 -19.32 -4.53 5.59
N PHE A 467 -20.11 -5.54 5.23
CA PHE A 467 -21.35 -5.38 4.48
C PHE A 467 -22.37 -4.49 5.21
N PHE A 468 -22.69 -4.78 6.47
CA PHE A 468 -23.63 -3.96 7.26
C PHE A 468 -23.12 -2.55 7.48
N THR A 469 -21.81 -2.38 7.70
CA THR A 469 -21.19 -1.07 7.83
C THR A 469 -21.36 -0.27 6.54
N SER A 470 -21.23 -0.91 5.37
CA SER A 470 -21.48 -0.24 4.09
C SER A 470 -22.94 0.21 3.95
N LEU A 471 -23.92 -0.66 4.25
CA LEU A 471 -25.33 -0.31 4.21
C LEU A 471 -25.66 0.88 5.12
N VAL A 472 -25.19 0.84 6.37
CA VAL A 472 -25.39 1.95 7.33
C VAL A 472 -24.71 3.22 6.84
N LYS A 473 -23.50 3.15 6.28
CA LYS A 473 -22.81 4.32 5.71
C LYS A 473 -23.62 4.94 4.58
N GLN A 474 -24.17 4.12 3.67
CA GLN A 474 -24.99 4.60 2.56
C GLN A 474 -26.27 5.27 3.07
N GLU A 475 -26.96 4.67 4.05
CA GLU A 475 -28.14 5.24 4.68
C GLU A 475 -27.83 6.57 5.39
N MET A 476 -26.70 6.63 6.12
CA MET A 476 -26.24 7.85 6.79
C MET A 476 -25.97 8.98 5.79
N VAL A 477 -25.33 8.70 4.66
CA VAL A 477 -25.06 9.68 3.61
C VAL A 477 -26.36 10.27 3.04
N ASN A 478 -27.40 9.42 2.91
CA ASN A 478 -28.70 9.82 2.38
C ASN A 478 -29.65 10.39 3.45
N MET A 479 -29.21 10.47 4.71
CA MET A 479 -30.07 10.91 5.81
C MET A 479 -30.40 12.42 5.72
N PRO A 480 -31.67 12.83 5.85
CA PRO A 480 -32.05 14.24 5.76
C PRO A 480 -31.32 15.10 6.81
N ARG A 481 -30.81 16.27 6.38
CA ARG A 481 -30.08 17.22 7.24
C ARG A 481 -30.83 17.58 8.53
N GLY A 482 -32.16 17.57 8.51
CA GLY A 482 -33.00 17.81 9.68
C GLY A 482 -32.79 16.81 10.83
N VAL A 483 -32.47 15.55 10.51
CA VAL A 483 -32.24 14.51 11.53
C VAL A 483 -30.91 14.75 12.25
N TYR A 484 -29.87 15.16 11.54
CA TYR A 484 -28.60 15.59 12.14
C TYR A 484 -28.80 16.76 13.11
N HIS A 485 -29.57 17.77 12.70
CA HIS A 485 -29.87 18.92 13.56
C HIS A 485 -30.69 18.56 14.80
N LEU A 486 -31.56 17.54 14.72
CA LEU A 486 -32.35 17.05 15.85
C LEU A 486 -31.49 16.22 16.81
N ALA A 487 -30.60 15.37 16.30
CA ALA A 487 -29.66 14.58 17.11
C ALA A 487 -28.65 15.46 17.86
N LEU A 488 -28.09 16.47 17.18
CA LEU A 488 -27.14 17.45 17.77
C LEU A 488 -27.77 18.34 18.85
N LYS A 489 -29.09 18.54 18.82
CA LYS A 489 -29.78 19.34 19.83
C LYS A 489 -30.04 18.60 21.14
N GLY A 490 -29.73 17.30 21.22
CA GLY A 490 -30.15 16.46 22.33
C GLY A 490 -31.67 16.30 22.32
N GLY A 491 -32.15 15.06 22.46
CA GLY A 491 -33.57 14.76 22.37
C GLY A 491 -34.47 15.67 23.23
N ALA A 492 -35.70 15.86 22.73
CA ALA A 492 -36.85 16.52 23.34
C ALA A 492 -36.95 18.05 23.21
N ARG A 493 -37.59 18.51 22.13
CA ARG A 493 -38.59 19.59 22.23
C ARG A 493 -39.77 19.27 21.32
N SER A 494 -40.81 18.67 21.90
CA SER A 494 -42.13 18.62 21.28
C SER A 494 -42.66 20.05 21.07
N ASP A 495 -43.65 20.20 20.19
CA ASP A 495 -44.21 21.48 19.70
C ASP A 495 -44.66 22.50 20.76
N HIS A 496 -44.70 22.13 22.05
CA HIS A 496 -44.90 23.06 23.18
C HIS A 496 -43.77 24.10 23.32
N GLY A 497 -42.63 23.90 22.65
CA GLY A 497 -41.44 24.75 22.77
C GLY A 497 -41.59 26.19 22.28
N LYS A 498 -42.48 26.49 21.31
CA LYS A 498 -42.63 27.86 20.78
C LYS A 498 -43.27 28.81 21.79
N THR A 499 -44.29 28.35 22.52
CA THR A 499 -45.00 29.15 23.53
C THR A 499 -44.17 29.31 24.81
N VAL A 500 -43.45 28.25 25.23
CA VAL A 500 -42.61 28.26 26.44
C VAL A 500 -41.32 29.08 26.22
N ALA A 501 -40.79 29.14 24.99
CA ALA A 501 -39.59 29.92 24.67
C ALA A 501 -39.76 31.44 24.86
N GLY A 502 -40.99 31.96 24.87
CA GLY A 502 -41.27 33.38 25.12
C GLY A 502 -41.28 33.80 26.58
N ILE A 503 -41.44 32.84 27.52
CA ILE A 503 -41.60 33.11 28.96
C ILE A 503 -40.37 33.81 29.55
N PRO A 504 -39.12 33.38 29.31
CA PRO A 504 -37.92 34.08 29.76
C PRO A 504 -37.88 35.57 29.38
N ASN A 505 -38.16 35.86 28.11
CA ASN A 505 -38.14 37.23 27.58
C ASN A 505 -39.27 38.08 28.14
N PHE A 506 -40.45 37.48 28.35
CA PHE A 506 -41.57 38.15 28.99
C PHE A 506 -41.27 38.51 30.45
N VAL A 507 -40.73 37.57 31.24
CA VAL A 507 -40.36 37.80 32.65
C VAL A 507 -39.25 38.84 32.76
N LEU A 508 -38.23 38.79 31.88
CA LEU A 508 -37.17 39.80 31.82
C LEU A 508 -37.75 41.20 31.51
N LYS A 509 -38.60 41.32 30.50
CA LYS A 509 -39.23 42.61 30.15
C LYS A 509 -40.09 43.15 31.28
N MET A 510 -40.85 42.29 31.94
CA MET A 510 -41.67 42.67 33.10
C MET A 510 -40.78 43.08 34.28
N TYR A 511 -39.66 42.41 34.51
CA TYR A 511 -38.70 42.77 35.55
C TYR A 511 -38.04 44.14 35.31
N GLU A 512 -37.63 44.43 34.07
CA GLU A 512 -36.97 45.70 33.71
C GLU A 512 -37.94 46.90 33.72
N THR A 513 -39.19 46.70 33.30
CA THR A 513 -40.17 47.80 33.15
C THR A 513 -40.96 48.08 34.42
N ASN A 514 -41.00 47.15 35.38
CA ASN A 514 -41.83 47.27 36.57
C ASN A 514 -41.13 48.03 37.71
N LYS A 515 -41.77 49.11 38.17
CA LYS A 515 -41.28 49.98 39.26
C LYS A 515 -41.97 49.72 40.61
N GLN A 516 -42.90 48.76 40.69
CA GLN A 516 -43.64 48.47 41.92
C GLN A 516 -42.79 47.62 42.89
N PRO A 517 -42.49 48.12 44.10
CA PRO A 517 -41.56 47.45 45.02
C PRO A 517 -42.07 46.10 45.55
N GLY A 518 -43.39 45.86 45.58
CA GLY A 518 -43.96 44.60 46.05
C GLY A 518 -43.85 43.45 45.04
N LEU A 519 -43.82 43.73 43.74
CA LEU A 519 -43.83 42.71 42.68
C LEU A 519 -42.41 42.38 42.16
N LYS A 520 -41.46 43.28 42.38
CA LYS A 520 -40.08 43.16 41.90
C LYS A 520 -39.32 41.95 42.47
N PRO A 521 -39.41 41.63 43.78
CA PRO A 521 -38.76 40.43 44.35
C PRO A 521 -39.30 39.11 43.76
N GLY A 522 -40.61 39.04 43.49
CA GLY A 522 -41.23 37.87 42.86
C GLY A 522 -40.78 37.67 41.41
N LEU A 523 -40.65 38.75 40.64
CA LEU A 523 -40.11 38.71 39.29
C LEU A 523 -38.61 38.36 39.28
N ALA A 524 -37.83 38.87 40.24
CA ALA A 524 -36.44 38.48 40.45
C ALA A 524 -36.30 36.98 40.75
N GLY A 525 -37.19 36.44 41.59
CA GLY A 525 -37.28 35.00 41.83
C GLY A 525 -37.55 34.20 40.56
N GLY A 526 -38.50 34.64 39.72
CA GLY A 526 -38.76 34.03 38.41
C GLY A 526 -37.56 34.07 37.47
N MET A 527 -36.83 35.19 37.46
CA MET A 527 -35.61 35.37 36.68
C MET A 527 -34.50 34.38 37.05
N LEU A 528 -34.36 34.00 38.33
CA LEU A 528 -33.41 32.94 38.70
C LEU A 528 -33.69 31.62 37.99
N PHE A 529 -34.96 31.26 37.79
CA PHE A 529 -35.32 30.04 37.08
C PHE A 529 -35.16 30.19 35.58
N CYS A 530 -35.65 31.28 34.99
CA CYS A 530 -35.84 31.35 33.54
C CYS A 530 -34.85 32.26 32.80
N TYR A 531 -33.95 32.99 33.47
CA TYR A 531 -33.07 33.93 32.78
C TYR A 531 -32.16 33.22 31.76
N ASP A 532 -32.40 33.52 30.49
CA ASP A 532 -31.54 33.12 29.39
C ASP A 532 -31.59 34.21 28.33
N VAL A 533 -30.45 34.84 28.07
CA VAL A 533 -30.32 35.82 26.99
C VAL A 533 -30.21 35.03 25.69
N SER A 534 -31.20 35.18 24.81
CA SER A 534 -31.33 34.40 23.58
C SER A 534 -30.05 34.44 22.73
N MET A 535 -29.54 33.25 22.36
CA MET A 535 -28.42 33.10 21.44
C MET A 535 -28.86 33.49 20.02
N TYR A 536 -28.45 34.66 19.53
CA TYR A 536 -28.52 34.95 18.10
C TYR A 536 -27.39 34.18 17.39
N GLN A 537 -27.76 33.10 16.70
CA GLN A 537 -26.86 32.34 15.83
C GLN A 537 -26.88 32.95 14.42
N SER A 538 -25.72 33.04 13.77
CA SER A 538 -25.64 33.37 12.34
C SER A 538 -26.32 32.26 11.52
N LYS A 539 -26.64 32.53 10.24
CA LYS A 539 -27.19 31.52 9.30
C LYS A 539 -26.31 30.25 9.20
N ASP A 540 -25.03 30.35 9.55
CA ASP A 540 -24.06 29.24 9.58
C ASP A 540 -23.94 28.54 10.96
N GLY A 541 -24.84 28.80 11.92
CA GLY A 541 -24.86 28.15 13.23
C GLY A 541 -23.74 28.55 14.19
N LYS A 542 -22.78 29.39 13.75
CA LYS A 542 -21.72 29.91 14.62
C LYS A 542 -22.22 31.08 15.49
N PRO A 543 -21.90 31.08 16.80
CA PRO A 543 -22.22 32.19 17.68
C PRO A 543 -21.44 33.45 17.31
N LEU A 544 -22.09 34.61 17.29
CA LEU A 544 -21.43 35.88 16.96
C LEU A 544 -20.61 36.37 18.17
N ASN A 545 -19.27 36.34 18.09
CA ASN A 545 -18.36 36.64 19.23
C ASN A 545 -18.68 37.98 19.94
N ARG A 546 -19.08 39.01 19.19
CA ARG A 546 -19.47 40.32 19.76
C ARG A 546 -20.68 40.24 20.69
N LEU A 547 -21.62 39.34 20.41
CA LEU A 547 -22.84 39.13 21.20
C LEU A 547 -22.60 38.22 22.41
N MET A 548 -21.55 37.38 22.39
CA MET A 548 -21.15 36.55 23.53
C MET A 548 -20.52 37.37 24.65
N ALA A 549 -19.64 38.32 24.33
CA ALA A 549 -19.08 39.25 25.33
C ALA A 549 -20.13 40.20 25.93
N SER A 550 -21.21 40.54 25.21
CA SER A 550 -22.34 41.26 25.81
C SER A 550 -23.18 40.35 26.71
N ARG A 551 -23.35 39.07 26.36
CA ARG A 551 -24.09 38.10 27.16
C ARG A 551 -23.48 37.95 28.56
N GLY A 552 -22.16 37.74 28.64
CA GLY A 552 -21.45 37.67 29.93
C GLY A 552 -21.63 38.94 30.79
N ARG A 553 -21.58 40.13 30.16
CA ARG A 553 -21.83 41.41 30.85
C ARG A 553 -23.27 41.52 31.38
N SER A 554 -24.26 41.09 30.60
CA SER A 554 -25.67 41.09 31.04
C SER A 554 -25.90 40.14 32.21
N PHE A 555 -25.31 38.94 32.20
CA PHE A 555 -25.35 38.03 33.34
C PHE A 555 -24.70 38.64 34.60
N LYS A 556 -23.56 39.32 34.45
CA LYS A 556 -22.90 40.01 35.58
C LYS A 556 -23.75 41.14 36.17
N GLN A 557 -24.40 41.94 35.33
CA GLN A 557 -25.26 43.03 35.80
C GLN A 557 -26.53 42.49 36.47
N THR A 558 -27.12 41.46 35.88
CA THR A 558 -28.36 40.84 36.40
C THR A 558 -28.09 40.06 37.68
N SER A 559 -26.95 39.38 37.82
CA SER A 559 -26.61 38.66 39.05
C SER A 559 -26.48 39.60 40.24
N LEU A 560 -25.88 40.78 40.05
CA LEU A 560 -25.77 41.79 41.10
C LEU A 560 -27.15 42.31 41.52
N ALA A 561 -28.07 42.51 40.57
CA ALA A 561 -29.45 42.89 40.88
C ALA A 561 -30.23 41.78 41.61
N LEU A 562 -30.09 40.52 41.18
CA LEU A 562 -30.79 39.37 41.77
C LEU A 562 -30.35 39.08 43.20
N VAL A 563 -29.07 39.26 43.55
CA VAL A 563 -28.58 39.09 44.93
C VAL A 563 -29.24 40.09 45.88
N HIS A 564 -29.50 41.31 45.42
CA HIS A 564 -30.10 42.35 46.25
C HIS A 564 -31.63 42.25 46.31
N GLU A 565 -32.29 41.73 45.28
CA GLU A 565 -33.76 41.75 45.18
C GLU A 565 -34.43 40.42 45.50
N VAL A 566 -33.70 39.30 45.51
CA VAL A 566 -34.23 38.00 45.93
C VAL A 566 -34.06 37.86 47.45
N HIS A 567 -35.10 38.26 48.18
CA HIS A 567 -35.15 38.14 49.63
C HIS A 567 -35.78 36.83 50.10
N ILE A 568 -35.22 36.26 51.18
CA ILE A 568 -35.79 35.11 51.87
C ILE A 568 -36.58 35.64 53.07
N GLN A 569 -37.91 35.70 52.96
CA GLN A 569 -38.76 35.97 54.10
C GLN A 569 -39.02 34.67 54.87
N LEU A 570 -38.82 34.66 56.20
CA LEU A 570 -39.03 33.47 57.03
C LEU A 570 -40.47 32.93 56.97
N SER A 571 -41.45 33.78 56.66
CA SER A 571 -42.85 33.41 56.45
C SER A 571 -43.11 32.61 55.17
N GLU A 572 -42.21 32.66 54.18
CA GLU A 572 -42.34 31.98 52.88
C GLU A 572 -41.31 30.85 52.70
N TRP A 573 -41.02 30.11 53.77
CA TRP A 573 -40.00 29.04 53.77
C TRP A 573 -40.21 28.01 52.65
N HIS A 574 -41.46 27.68 52.31
CA HIS A 574 -41.81 26.72 51.26
C HIS A 574 -41.35 27.17 49.86
N ARG A 575 -41.26 28.48 49.59
CA ARG A 575 -40.72 29.02 48.33
C ARG A 575 -39.19 29.07 48.35
N ALA A 576 -38.60 29.25 49.53
CA ALA A 576 -37.16 29.27 49.70
C ALA A 576 -36.48 27.92 49.47
N ILE A 577 -37.21 26.80 49.54
CA ILE A 577 -36.68 25.44 49.29
C ILE A 577 -36.08 25.31 47.88
N PHE A 578 -36.66 25.97 46.87
CA PHE A 578 -36.21 25.87 45.48
C PHE A 578 -35.13 26.88 45.11
N LEU A 579 -34.86 27.88 45.97
CA LEU A 579 -33.87 28.91 45.69
C LEU A 579 -32.43 28.38 45.51
N PRO A 580 -31.93 27.42 46.32
CA PRO A 580 -30.59 26.86 46.11
C PRO A 580 -30.43 26.22 44.73
N GLN A 581 -31.45 25.48 44.28
CA GLN A 581 -31.44 24.85 42.94
C GLN A 581 -31.55 25.89 41.84
N ALA A 582 -32.38 26.94 42.03
CA ALA A 582 -32.50 28.05 41.09
C ALA A 582 -31.18 28.80 40.93
N TRP A 583 -30.50 29.11 42.05
CA TRP A 583 -29.18 29.74 42.06
C TRP A 583 -28.12 28.87 41.42
N LEU A 584 -28.10 27.56 41.69
CA LEU A 584 -27.18 26.63 41.04
C LEU A 584 -27.38 26.64 39.51
N ALA A 585 -28.63 26.51 39.06
CA ALA A 585 -28.96 26.52 37.63
C ALA A 585 -28.66 27.86 36.95
N TYR A 586 -28.88 28.98 37.66
CA TYR A 586 -28.50 30.31 37.18
C TYR A 586 -26.98 30.47 37.09
N MET A 587 -26.24 30.09 38.13
CA MET A 587 -24.78 30.23 38.18
C MET A 587 -24.08 29.34 37.17
N ASN A 588 -24.58 28.12 36.91
CA ASN A 588 -24.07 27.28 35.82
C ASN A 588 -24.25 27.96 34.45
N ARG A 589 -25.43 28.55 34.18
CA ARG A 589 -25.66 29.31 32.94
C ARG A 589 -24.77 30.55 32.84
N ALA A 590 -24.61 31.29 33.94
CA ALA A 590 -23.75 32.46 33.98
C ALA A 590 -22.27 32.09 33.77
N TYR A 591 -21.80 31.02 34.39
CA TYR A 591 -20.43 30.50 34.23
C TYR A 591 -20.14 30.11 32.78
N HIS A 592 -21.04 29.34 32.15
CA HIS A 592 -20.91 29.01 30.73
C HIS A 592 -20.99 30.23 29.82
N ALA A 593 -21.85 31.21 30.14
CA ALA A 593 -21.95 32.44 29.36
C ALA A 593 -20.70 33.32 29.45
N ILE A 594 -19.98 33.30 30.59
CA ILE A 594 -18.70 34.00 30.77
C ILE A 594 -17.59 33.26 30.02
N LEU A 595 -17.47 31.94 30.18
CA LEU A 595 -16.49 31.11 29.47
C LEU A 595 -16.61 31.18 27.94
N GLN A 596 -17.83 31.33 27.41
CA GLN A 596 -18.07 31.47 25.98
C GLN A 596 -17.80 32.88 25.44
N GLY A 597 -17.60 33.88 26.32
CA GLY A 597 -17.42 35.29 25.98
C GLY A 597 -16.00 35.83 26.17
N GLU A 598 -15.10 35.05 26.77
CA GLU A 598 -13.64 35.22 26.72
C GLU A 598 -13.07 34.64 25.42
#